data_AF-A0A150X1F5-F1
#
_entry.id   AF-A0A150X1F5-F1
#
_cell.length_a   1.000
_cell.length_b   1.000
_cell.length_c   1.000
_cell.angle_alpha   90.00
_cell.angle_beta   90.00
_cell.angle_gamma   90.00
#
_symmetry.space_group_name_H-M   'P 1'
#
loop_
_entity.id
_entity.type
_entity.pdbx_description
1 polymer ?
#
loop_
_entity_poly.entity_id
_entity_poly.type
_entity_poly.pdbx_seq_one_letter_code
_entity_poly.pdbx_strand_id
1 'polypeptide(L)'
;MTRFLSLLTVSLLTLGSLYGQKKDLRYNLNDDGSQYIKATFLNQTWVRWTQNNPGALVDGYLEDNTFDIGLRRTRIQLFGKISDRVFVYTQFGTNNLSYIGERKQGLFFHDAIGEIELA
;
A
#
# COMPACT_ATOMS: atom_id res chain seq x y z
N MET A 1 -8.01 -32.27 27.65
CA MET A 1 -7.07 -32.72 26.60
C MET A 1 -7.09 -31.66 25.51
N THR A 2 -6.18 -30.67 25.62
CA THR A 2 -5.07 -30.48 24.66
C THR A 2 -5.61 -30.25 23.24
N ARG A 3 -5.51 -29.06 22.64
CA ARG A 3 -4.24 -28.38 22.33
C ARG A 3 -4.41 -26.87 22.13
N PHE A 4 -3.36 -26.17 22.56
CA PHE A 4 -3.10 -24.75 22.32
C PHE A 4 -2.86 -24.44 20.83
N LEU A 5 -3.25 -23.21 20.51
CA LEU A 5 -3.07 -22.40 19.32
C LEU A 5 -1.65 -22.41 18.71
N SER A 6 -1.54 -22.52 17.39
CA SER A 6 -0.49 -21.81 16.63
C SER A 6 -0.94 -21.57 15.18
N LEU A 7 -1.42 -20.35 14.90
CA LEU A 7 -1.49 -19.85 13.53
C LEU A 7 -0.06 -19.56 13.06
N LEU A 8 0.49 -20.46 12.26
CA LEU A 8 1.74 -20.22 11.53
C LEU A 8 1.41 -19.35 10.30
N THR A 9 1.36 -18.02 10.47
CA THR A 9 1.32 -17.12 9.32
C THR A 9 2.70 -17.04 8.69
N VAL A 10 2.96 -17.85 7.66
CA VAL A 10 4.10 -17.66 6.77
C VAL A 10 3.77 -16.50 5.83
N SER A 11 4.18 -15.29 6.19
CA SER A 11 4.17 -14.17 5.26
C SER A 11 5.34 -14.33 4.29
N LEU A 12 5.11 -15.00 3.16
CA LEU A 12 6.06 -15.04 2.05
C LEU A 12 6.09 -13.67 1.38
N LEU A 13 7.06 -12.83 1.75
CA LEU A 13 7.40 -11.60 1.03
C LEU A 13 8.12 -11.97 -0.26
N THR A 14 7.38 -12.21 -1.34
CA THR A 14 7.95 -12.29 -2.69
C THR A 14 8.29 -10.88 -3.17
N LEU A 15 9.53 -10.45 -2.99
CA LEU A 15 10.10 -9.31 -3.73
C LEU A 15 10.39 -9.75 -5.17
N GLY A 16 9.34 -9.86 -5.98
CA GLY A 16 9.47 -10.04 -7.42
C GLY A 16 9.87 -8.72 -8.09
N SER A 17 11.17 -8.47 -8.25
CA SER A 17 11.64 -7.41 -9.15
C SER A 17 11.52 -7.90 -10.58
N LEU A 18 10.43 -7.54 -11.26
CA LEU A 18 10.36 -7.63 -12.72
C LEU A 18 11.46 -6.71 -13.29
N TYR A 19 12.47 -7.31 -13.93
CA TYR A 19 13.52 -6.60 -14.66
C TYR A 19 12.92 -5.95 -15.92
N GLY A 20 12.12 -4.91 -15.74
CA GLY A 20 11.79 -3.93 -16.77
C GLY A 20 12.62 -2.68 -16.52
N GLN A 21 13.26 -2.13 -17.56
CA GLN A 21 13.89 -0.81 -17.51
C GLN A 21 12.89 0.18 -16.92
N LYS A 22 13.08 0.54 -15.65
CA LYS A 22 12.15 1.38 -14.90
C LYS A 22 12.30 2.79 -15.43
N LYS A 23 11.48 3.15 -16.42
CA LYS A 23 11.27 4.56 -16.75
C LYS A 23 10.52 5.15 -15.57
N ASP A 24 11.29 5.70 -14.63
CA ASP A 24 10.74 6.41 -13.49
C ASP A 24 9.77 7.49 -14.02
N LEU A 25 8.62 7.63 -13.38
CA LEU A 25 7.67 8.73 -13.61
C LEU A 25 8.24 10.00 -12.97
N ARG A 26 9.41 10.44 -13.47
CA ARG A 26 10.13 11.62 -13.03
C ARG A 26 10.13 12.64 -14.16
N TYR A 27 9.72 13.85 -13.82
CA TYR A 27 9.81 15.02 -14.67
C TYR A 27 10.83 15.97 -14.05
N ASN A 28 11.89 16.28 -14.80
CA ASN A 28 12.89 17.25 -14.38
C ASN A 28 12.37 18.66 -14.70
N LEU A 29 12.53 19.57 -13.76
CA LEU A 29 12.13 20.97 -13.88
C LEU A 29 13.26 21.84 -14.48
N ASN A 30 14.47 21.31 -14.51
CA ASN A 30 15.67 21.96 -15.03
C ASN A 30 16.57 20.96 -15.77
N ASP A 31 17.54 21.48 -16.53
CA ASP A 31 18.39 20.71 -17.42
C ASP A 31 19.41 19.82 -16.67
N ASP A 32 19.84 20.23 -15.48
CA ASP A 32 20.74 19.46 -14.62
C ASP A 32 20.02 18.30 -13.88
N GLY A 33 18.68 18.33 -13.84
CA GLY A 33 17.83 17.39 -13.12
C GLY A 33 17.84 17.53 -11.60
N SER A 34 18.46 18.57 -11.02
CA SER A 34 18.49 18.79 -9.57
C SER A 34 17.10 19.12 -9.00
N GLN A 35 16.23 19.73 -9.82
CA GLN A 35 14.84 20.00 -9.50
C GLN A 35 13.95 19.07 -10.29
N TYR A 36 13.03 18.40 -9.61
CA TYR A 36 12.22 17.36 -10.22
C TYR A 36 10.92 17.13 -9.45
N ILE A 37 9.93 16.59 -10.15
CA ILE A 37 8.73 16.00 -9.57
C ILE A 37 8.70 14.54 -10.00
N LYS A 38 8.47 13.65 -9.04
CA LYS A 38 8.36 12.21 -9.25
C LYS A 38 7.05 11.70 -8.70
N ALA A 39 6.36 10.89 -9.50
CA ALA A 39 5.23 10.10 -9.07
C ALA A 39 5.67 8.64 -8.87
N THR A 40 5.11 7.98 -7.86
CA THR A 40 5.31 6.56 -7.62
C THR A 40 3.98 5.94 -7.25
N PHE A 41 3.74 4.73 -7.76
CA PHE A 41 2.59 3.92 -7.39
C PHE A 41 3.07 2.71 -6.58
N LEU A 42 2.49 2.53 -5.41
CA LEU A 42 2.73 1.39 -4.54
C LEU A 42 1.43 0.62 -4.34
N ASN A 43 1.47 -0.66 -4.65
CA ASN A 43 0.37 -1.58 -4.39
C ASN A 43 0.89 -2.80 -3.64
N GLN A 44 0.28 -3.07 -2.49
CA GLN A 44 0.52 -4.26 -1.70
C GLN A 44 -0.79 -5.06 -1.63
N THR A 45 -0.76 -6.26 -2.21
CA THR A 45 -1.90 -7.18 -2.26
C THR A 45 -1.66 -8.35 -1.33
N TRP A 46 -2.72 -8.76 -0.64
CA TRP A 46 -2.80 -9.96 0.16
C TRP A 46 -3.69 -10.97 -0.54
N VAL A 47 -3.20 -12.19 -0.61
CA VAL A 47 -3.98 -13.36 -1.02
C VAL A 47 -3.95 -14.30 0.18
N ARG A 48 -5.12 -14.65 0.71
CA ARG A 48 -5.23 -15.36 1.97
C ARG A 48 -6.25 -16.48 1.86
N TRP A 49 -5.87 -17.60 2.45
CA TRP A 49 -6.78 -18.70 2.78
C TRP A 49 -6.80 -18.83 4.30
N THR A 50 -7.97 -18.73 4.88
CA THR A 50 -8.16 -18.76 6.33
C THR A 50 -9.09 -19.90 6.68
N GLN A 51 -8.68 -20.76 7.61
CA GLN A 51 -9.58 -21.69 8.27
C GLN A 51 -10.22 -20.96 9.44
N ASN A 52 -11.54 -20.87 9.44
CA ASN A 52 -12.29 -20.11 10.43
C ASN A 52 -12.56 -20.97 11.67
N ASN A 53 -12.81 -20.29 12.78
CA ASN A 53 -13.28 -20.97 13.98
C ASN A 53 -14.73 -21.45 13.79
N PRO A 54 -15.11 -22.59 14.39
CA PRO A 54 -16.49 -23.07 14.33
C PRO A 54 -17.48 -22.01 14.83
N GLY A 55 -18.57 -21.82 14.08
CA GLY A 55 -19.58 -20.80 14.40
C GLY A 55 -19.25 -19.38 13.92
N ALA A 56 -18.13 -19.17 13.23
CA ALA A 56 -17.81 -17.89 12.62
C ALA A 56 -18.81 -17.55 11.51
N LEU A 57 -19.24 -16.29 11.48
CA LEU A 57 -20.11 -15.75 10.45
C LEU A 57 -19.31 -14.84 9.52
N VAL A 58 -19.47 -15.03 8.22
CA VAL A 58 -18.99 -14.14 7.17
C VAL A 58 -20.21 -13.58 6.45
N ASP A 59 -20.40 -12.27 6.54
CA ASP A 59 -21.59 -11.59 6.01
C ASP A 59 -22.93 -12.21 6.48
N GLY A 60 -22.95 -12.74 7.70
CA GLY A 60 -24.12 -13.38 8.31
C GLY A 60 -24.27 -14.88 8.04
N TYR A 61 -23.40 -15.50 7.25
CA TYR A 61 -23.45 -16.93 6.93
C TYR A 61 -22.34 -17.70 7.65
N LEU A 62 -22.65 -18.91 8.12
CA LEU A 62 -21.66 -19.80 8.74
C LEU A 62 -20.67 -20.26 7.68
N GLU A 63 -19.38 -19.99 7.91
CA GLU A 63 -18.30 -20.33 6.98
C GLU A 63 -17.11 -20.92 7.73
N ASP A 64 -16.78 -22.18 7.42
CA ASP A 64 -15.65 -22.90 8.03
C ASP A 64 -14.30 -22.48 7.43
N ASN A 65 -14.29 -21.92 6.23
CA ASN A 65 -13.09 -21.40 5.57
C ASN A 65 -13.41 -20.11 4.82
N THR A 66 -12.43 -19.24 4.65
CA THR A 66 -12.56 -18.02 3.86
C THR A 66 -11.35 -17.82 2.97
N PHE A 67 -11.61 -17.60 1.70
CA PHE A 67 -10.62 -17.14 0.75
C PHE A 67 -10.84 -15.67 0.47
N ASP A 68 -9.78 -14.86 0.57
CA ASP A 68 -9.88 -13.44 0.28
C ASP A 68 -8.66 -12.90 -0.45
N ILE A 69 -8.93 -11.91 -1.31
CA ILE A 69 -7.93 -11.07 -1.94
C ILE A 69 -8.20 -9.65 -1.46
N GLY A 70 -7.23 -9.05 -0.79
CA GLY A 70 -7.34 -7.71 -0.23
C GLY A 70 -6.17 -6.81 -0.64
N LEU A 71 -6.45 -5.55 -0.96
CA LEU A 71 -5.40 -4.55 -1.18
C LEU A 71 -5.06 -3.89 0.15
N ARG A 72 -3.91 -4.24 0.73
CA ARG A 72 -3.49 -3.73 2.04
C ARG A 72 -3.07 -2.26 2.00
N ARG A 73 -2.36 -1.86 0.94
CA ARG A 73 -1.90 -0.48 0.69
C ARG A 73 -1.92 -0.22 -0.81
N THR A 74 -2.76 0.72 -1.24
CA THR A 74 -2.77 1.21 -2.61
C THR A 74 -2.56 2.71 -2.55
N ARG A 75 -1.35 3.16 -2.89
CA ARG A 75 -0.90 4.53 -2.66
C ARG A 75 -0.26 5.10 -3.91
N ILE A 76 -0.59 6.34 -4.19
CA ILE A 76 0.12 7.21 -5.12
C ILE A 76 0.91 8.19 -4.26
N GLN A 77 2.21 8.23 -4.48
CA GLN A 77 3.12 9.18 -3.86
C GLN A 77 3.57 10.16 -4.94
N LEU A 78 3.48 11.45 -4.64
CA LEU A 78 4.00 12.51 -5.48
C LEU A 78 4.95 13.35 -4.65
N PHE A 79 6.21 13.39 -5.06
CA PHE A 79 7.25 14.06 -4.32
C PHE A 79 8.31 14.64 -5.24
N GLY A 80 9.00 15.68 -4.77
CA GLY A 80 9.91 16.38 -5.63
C GLY A 80 10.64 17.52 -4.94
N LYS A 81 11.80 17.85 -5.50
CA LYS A 81 12.57 19.03 -5.15
C LYS A 81 12.18 20.14 -6.13
N ILE A 82 11.39 21.11 -5.67
CA ILE A 82 10.85 22.20 -6.52
C ILE A 82 11.88 23.30 -6.71
N SER A 83 12.74 23.50 -5.71
CA SER A 83 13.86 24.44 -5.72
C SER A 83 15.00 23.86 -4.89
N ASP A 84 16.19 24.46 -4.95
CA ASP A 84 17.40 23.96 -4.31
C ASP A 84 17.27 23.77 -2.80
N ARG A 85 16.25 24.37 -2.17
CA ARG A 85 15.96 24.27 -0.73
C ARG A 85 14.55 23.81 -0.40
N VAL A 86 13.70 23.54 -1.39
CA VAL A 86 12.27 23.23 -1.17
C VAL A 86 11.96 21.83 -1.66
N PHE A 87 11.54 20.97 -0.74
CA PHE A 87 11.07 19.62 -1.03
C PHE A 87 9.58 19.51 -0.68
N VAL A 88 8.81 18.83 -1.53
CA VAL A 88 7.40 18.55 -1.28
C VAL A 88 7.16 17.06 -1.38
N TYR A 89 6.30 16.53 -0.52
CA TYR A 89 5.87 15.15 -0.53
C TYR A 89 4.39 15.05 -0.20
N THR A 90 3.67 14.32 -1.02
CA THR A 90 2.26 14.02 -0.80
C THR A 90 2.01 12.54 -1.09
N GLN A 91 1.16 11.93 -0.29
CA GLN A 91 0.75 10.54 -0.47
C GLN A 91 -0.76 10.46 -0.32
N PHE A 92 -1.43 9.92 -1.33
CA PHE A 92 -2.87 9.70 -1.30
C PHE A 92 -3.22 8.29 -1.78
N GLY A 93 -4.34 7.76 -1.30
CA GLY A 93 -4.78 6.43 -1.69
C GLY A 93 -5.76 5.82 -0.71
N THR A 94 -5.76 4.49 -0.69
CA THR A 94 -6.59 3.71 0.22
C THR A 94 -5.77 2.63 0.93
N ASN A 95 -6.16 2.32 2.18
CA ASN A 95 -5.62 1.21 2.92
C ASN A 95 -6.70 0.15 3.12
N ASN A 96 -6.29 -1.11 3.05
CA ASN A 96 -7.07 -2.23 3.51
C ASN A 96 -8.44 -2.34 2.84
N LEU A 97 -8.44 -2.35 1.51
CA LEU A 97 -9.61 -2.73 0.73
C LEU A 97 -9.72 -4.25 0.77
N SER A 98 -10.68 -4.77 1.52
CA SER A 98 -10.88 -6.20 1.73
C SER A 98 -12.25 -6.66 1.28
N TYR A 99 -12.38 -7.96 1.04
CA TYR A 99 -13.63 -8.63 0.68
C TYR A 99 -14.79 -8.33 1.65
N ILE A 100 -14.52 -8.36 2.96
CA ILE A 100 -15.49 -8.10 4.04
C ILE A 100 -15.41 -6.64 4.54
N GLY A 101 -14.84 -5.74 3.73
CA GLY A 101 -14.66 -4.33 4.08
C GLY A 101 -15.94 -3.51 3.92
N GLU A 102 -15.91 -2.27 4.40
CA GLU A 102 -16.98 -1.31 4.16
C GLU A 102 -17.20 -1.06 2.66
N ARG A 103 -18.47 -0.96 2.26
CA ARG A 103 -18.81 -0.57 0.89
C ARG A 103 -18.52 0.93 0.71
N LYS A 104 -17.92 1.27 -0.43
CA LYS A 104 -17.56 2.65 -0.83
C LYS A 104 -16.45 3.28 0.04
N GLN A 105 -15.40 2.51 0.31
CA GLN A 105 -14.22 3.02 1.01
C GLN A 105 -13.60 4.19 0.22
N GLY A 106 -13.51 5.36 0.85
CA GLY A 106 -13.03 6.59 0.23
C GLY A 106 -11.53 6.62 -0.04
N LEU A 107 -11.11 7.61 -0.82
CA LEU A 107 -9.70 7.97 -0.98
C LEU A 107 -9.31 9.00 0.07
N PHE A 108 -8.10 8.89 0.60
CA PHE A 108 -7.61 9.80 1.63
C PHE A 108 -6.17 10.22 1.38
N PHE A 109 -5.85 11.43 1.83
CA PHE A 109 -4.47 11.87 1.96
C PHE A 109 -3.89 11.23 3.21
N HIS A 110 -2.81 10.49 3.03
CA HIS A 110 -2.04 9.94 4.13
C HIS A 110 -1.09 10.97 4.70
N ASP A 111 -0.42 11.70 3.82
CA ASP A 111 0.61 12.67 4.16
C ASP A 111 0.62 13.80 3.12
N ALA A 112 0.87 15.03 3.57
CA ALA A 112 1.15 16.18 2.73
C ALA A 112 2.10 17.10 3.49
N ILE A 113 3.37 17.11 3.09
CA ILE A 113 4.45 17.83 3.77
C ILE A 113 5.23 18.68 2.76
N GLY A 114 5.73 19.81 3.26
CA GLY A 114 6.70 20.65 2.58
C GLY A 114 7.85 20.90 3.54
N GLU A 115 9.07 20.67 3.07
CA GLU A 115 10.30 20.88 3.82
C GLU A 115 11.11 22.00 3.17
N ILE A 116 11.69 22.85 4.02
CA ILE A 116 12.57 23.94 3.60
C ILE A 116 13.89 23.77 4.31
N GLU A 117 14.97 23.67 3.55
CA GLU A 117 16.32 23.64 4.07
C GLU A 117 16.73 25.05 4.52
N LEU A 118 16.99 25.20 5.82
CA LEU A 118 17.55 26.41 6.40
C LEU A 118 19.08 26.27 6.41
N ALA A 119 19.75 27.35 5.99
CA ALA A 119 21.18 27.42 5.69
C ALA A 119 22.10 26.80 6.76
#